data_AF-A0A8H3QKK5-F1
#
_entry.id   AF-A0A8H3QKK5-F1
#
_cell.length_a   1.000
_cell.length_b   1.000
_cell.length_c   1.000
_cell.angle_alpha   90.00
_cell.angle_beta   90.00
_cell.angle_gamma   90.00
#
_symmetry.space_group_name_H-M   'P 1'
#
loop_
_entity.id
_entity.type
_entity.pdbx_description
1 polymer ?
#
loop_
_entity_poly.entity_id
_entity_poly.type
_entity_poly.pdbx_seq_one_letter_code
_entity_poly.pdbx_strand_id
1 'polypeptide(L)'
;MSITLLCLVKGNTTASAFPVDINKDQLVGHLKKAIKAEKQNDFAGIDADKLKLWKVTIPGDQDDQLRNLILQDSDELLAIRKISKYFPDSPLEEHIHVIVKLPLLSLEEALSCIPPPITYSSDCVTSKTTTKAVGDPPASVQLWGDFFEQVNSFHFDQQPIFERPRFNDRFAVVDEEDVRNAINVNICMILNDLTGPDYVYSRRPTDTPGIPDFNCHLVGSLILVMEAKRKHVLEDMGEQTFPEFYQTSKGKDVVQQIYNYMGGNELRYGILTTYDNHWFLRREHAKLWISKTLPLQSESPPVLKAYAYLTRRAKENPKSPKPQVLVPAHGDNNSRNLRSHSKSTSSSTIDQQSTSGTFANQQSSNIPVDQQKFSFTDFKFKGILGEGRSGKTLLCEFRGETIALKSVDLSKAPSYVLEEMQKEVEIYKELADIQGKYIPKLVCYGYYGGGMSFVIGLTIVGTTLSDQKVTKRQRSRAIKGLEAIHKHGILHNDIREENILINDNGDVYLIDFGMASREDTKKKRKLFEEEQLKYSNLLDRYNTSHFVKKEGRISKLRKCQVVS
;
A
#
# COMPACT_ATOMS: atom_id res chain seq x y z
N MET A 1 -55.16 17.17 -20.48
CA MET A 1 -54.30 17.86 -21.49
C MET A 1 -52.86 17.47 -21.23
N SER A 2 -52.02 17.29 -22.26
CA SER A 2 -50.59 17.03 -22.05
C SER A 2 -49.83 18.27 -21.60
N ILE A 3 -48.72 18.07 -20.90
CA ILE A 3 -47.64 19.05 -20.70
C ILE A 3 -46.29 18.36 -20.79
N THR A 4 -45.29 19.08 -21.26
CA THR A 4 -43.88 18.72 -21.18
C THR A 4 -43.30 19.28 -19.88
N LEU A 5 -42.58 18.46 -19.11
CA LEU A 5 -41.86 18.88 -17.91
C LEU A 5 -40.36 18.67 -18.10
N LEU A 6 -39.58 19.76 -18.08
CA LEU A 6 -38.11 19.66 -18.06
C LEU A 6 -37.64 19.16 -16.68
N CYS A 7 -37.10 17.95 -16.68
CA CYS A 7 -36.65 17.21 -15.50
C CYS A 7 -35.12 17.21 -15.43
N LEU A 8 -34.56 17.19 -14.22
CA LEU A 8 -33.11 17.16 -13.99
C LEU A 8 -32.77 16.30 -12.75
N VAL A 9 -31.71 15.49 -12.84
CA VAL A 9 -31.21 14.72 -11.68
C VAL A 9 -30.39 15.64 -10.77
N LYS A 10 -30.65 15.60 -9.45
CA LYS A 10 -29.95 16.48 -8.50
C LYS A 10 -28.44 16.23 -8.53
N GLY A 11 -27.68 17.31 -8.68
CA GLY A 11 -26.22 17.30 -8.73
C GLY A 11 -25.64 17.36 -10.15
N ASN A 12 -26.48 17.30 -11.19
CA ASN A 12 -26.06 17.56 -12.57
C ASN A 12 -26.35 19.02 -12.97
N THR A 13 -25.81 19.43 -14.12
CA THR A 13 -26.03 20.74 -14.76
C THR A 13 -27.22 20.76 -15.72
N THR A 14 -27.72 21.94 -16.08
CA THR A 14 -28.87 22.11 -16.99
C THR A 14 -28.66 21.45 -18.37
N ALA A 15 -27.41 21.35 -18.83
CA ALA A 15 -27.02 20.62 -20.05
C ALA A 15 -27.36 19.11 -20.03
N SER A 16 -27.78 18.55 -18.90
CA SER A 16 -28.24 17.16 -18.76
C SER A 16 -29.74 17.00 -18.48
N ALA A 17 -30.48 18.12 -18.48
CA ALA A 17 -31.93 18.12 -18.32
C ALA A 17 -32.62 17.43 -19.51
N PHE A 18 -33.79 16.86 -19.25
CA PHE A 18 -34.53 16.06 -20.23
C PHE A 18 -36.04 16.36 -20.16
N PRO A 19 -36.74 16.47 -21.30
CA PRO A 19 -38.19 16.63 -21.32
C PRO A 19 -38.88 15.32 -20.93
N VAL A 20 -40.03 15.43 -20.26
CA VAL A 20 -40.95 14.31 -20.04
C VAL A 20 -42.38 14.77 -20.30
N ASP A 21 -43.03 14.18 -21.29
CA ASP A 21 -44.44 14.45 -21.60
C ASP A 21 -45.39 13.66 -20.71
N ILE A 22 -46.40 14.34 -20.16
CA ILE A 22 -47.40 13.72 -19.28
C ILE A 22 -48.76 14.41 -19.33
N ASN A 23 -49.85 13.65 -19.23
CA ASN A 23 -51.19 14.22 -19.13
C ASN A 23 -51.44 14.78 -17.72
N LYS A 24 -51.89 16.04 -17.64
CA LYS A 24 -52.22 16.74 -16.38
C LYS A 24 -53.15 15.96 -15.44
N ASP A 25 -53.97 15.06 -15.98
CA ASP A 25 -54.89 14.20 -15.23
C ASP A 25 -54.27 12.94 -14.62
N GLN A 26 -53.06 12.55 -15.03
CA GLN A 26 -52.35 11.42 -14.43
C GLN A 26 -51.80 11.78 -13.04
N LEU A 27 -51.54 10.74 -12.22
CA LEU A 27 -50.87 10.90 -10.92
C LEU A 27 -49.37 11.03 -11.08
N VAL A 28 -48.68 11.66 -10.12
CA VAL A 28 -47.20 11.72 -10.08
C VAL A 28 -46.55 10.33 -10.11
N GLY A 29 -47.20 9.28 -9.64
CA GLY A 29 -46.74 7.89 -9.84
C GLY A 29 -46.52 7.49 -11.30
N HIS A 30 -47.18 8.15 -12.27
CA HIS A 30 -46.92 7.98 -13.71
C HIS A 30 -45.71 8.81 -14.16
N LEU A 31 -45.53 10.03 -13.63
CA LEU A 31 -44.35 10.86 -13.89
C LEU A 31 -43.07 10.14 -13.45
N LYS A 32 -43.08 9.52 -12.27
CA LYS A 32 -41.98 8.67 -11.78
C LYS A 32 -41.63 7.53 -12.77
N LYS A 33 -42.64 6.90 -13.38
CA LYS A 33 -42.44 5.85 -14.40
C LYS A 33 -41.91 6.41 -15.72
N ALA A 34 -42.43 7.54 -16.18
CA ALA A 34 -41.96 8.20 -17.40
C ALA A 34 -40.51 8.69 -17.27
N ILE A 35 -40.15 9.31 -16.14
CA ILE A 35 -38.78 9.69 -15.78
C ILE A 35 -37.84 8.46 -15.79
N LYS A 36 -38.26 7.33 -15.21
CA LYS A 36 -37.47 6.07 -15.27
C LYS A 36 -37.31 5.56 -16.71
N ALA A 37 -38.34 5.68 -17.54
CA ALA A 37 -38.33 5.22 -18.92
C ALA A 37 -37.49 6.10 -19.87
N GLU A 38 -37.34 7.39 -19.57
CA GLU A 38 -36.52 8.33 -20.36
C GLU A 38 -35.02 8.19 -20.05
N LYS A 39 -34.65 7.96 -18.78
CA LYS A 39 -33.26 7.79 -18.34
C LYS A 39 -33.00 6.41 -17.72
N GLN A 40 -33.27 5.35 -18.49
CA GLN A 40 -33.19 3.95 -18.02
C GLN A 40 -31.80 3.58 -17.48
N ASN A 41 -30.73 4.16 -18.05
CA ASN A 41 -29.36 3.94 -17.61
C ASN A 41 -29.07 4.64 -16.26
N ASP A 42 -29.39 5.94 -16.14
CA ASP A 42 -29.19 6.73 -14.91
C ASP A 42 -29.99 6.13 -13.72
N PHE A 43 -31.12 5.48 -14.00
CA PHE A 43 -32.03 4.86 -13.03
C PHE A 43 -31.99 3.32 -13.03
N ALA A 44 -30.93 2.71 -13.58
CA ALA A 44 -30.80 1.25 -13.67
C ALA A 44 -30.79 0.59 -12.28
N GLY A 45 -31.71 -0.35 -12.05
CA GLY A 45 -31.88 -1.01 -10.75
C GLY A 45 -32.58 -0.18 -9.67
N ILE A 46 -33.11 1.01 -9.98
CA ILE A 46 -33.90 1.83 -9.04
C ILE A 46 -35.37 1.77 -9.45
N ASP A 47 -36.27 1.33 -8.56
CA ASP A 47 -37.69 1.30 -8.87
C ASP A 47 -38.35 2.68 -8.88
N ALA A 48 -39.35 2.82 -9.77
CA ALA A 48 -39.89 4.13 -10.10
C ALA A 48 -40.51 4.82 -8.88
N ASP A 49 -41.18 4.09 -7.98
CA ASP A 49 -41.73 4.62 -6.73
C ASP A 49 -40.67 5.22 -5.80
N LYS A 50 -39.44 4.68 -5.82
CA LYS A 50 -38.30 5.09 -4.99
C LYS A 50 -37.70 6.44 -5.40
N LEU A 51 -37.86 6.84 -6.66
CA LEU A 51 -37.44 8.17 -7.13
C LEU A 51 -38.22 9.25 -6.37
N LYS A 52 -37.55 10.15 -5.65
CA LYS A 52 -38.20 11.34 -5.07
C LYS A 52 -38.12 12.51 -6.05
N LEU A 53 -39.20 13.26 -6.14
CA LEU A 53 -39.38 14.33 -7.13
C LEU A 53 -39.78 15.62 -6.41
N TRP A 54 -39.16 16.75 -6.72
CA TRP A 54 -39.57 18.07 -6.21
C TRP A 54 -40.00 18.98 -7.35
N LYS A 55 -41.06 19.77 -7.13
CA LYS A 55 -41.36 20.91 -7.99
C LYS A 55 -40.29 21.98 -7.77
N VAL A 56 -39.77 22.52 -8.86
CA VAL A 56 -38.91 23.72 -8.84
C VAL A 56 -39.31 24.67 -9.97
N THR A 57 -38.68 25.83 -10.03
CA THR A 57 -38.77 26.78 -11.15
C THR A 57 -37.44 27.50 -11.23
N ILE A 58 -36.49 26.95 -11.98
CA ILE A 58 -35.10 27.40 -12.05
C ILE A 58 -34.76 27.70 -13.53
N PRO A 59 -34.32 28.92 -13.88
CA PRO A 59 -33.92 29.25 -15.24
C PRO A 59 -32.78 28.35 -15.79
N GLY A 60 -32.85 27.98 -17.07
CA GLY A 60 -31.91 27.07 -17.73
C GLY A 60 -30.48 27.60 -17.87
N ASP A 61 -30.27 28.91 -17.70
CA ASP A 61 -28.97 29.61 -17.71
C ASP A 61 -28.28 29.65 -16.32
N GLN A 62 -28.98 29.28 -15.23
CA GLN A 62 -28.55 29.53 -13.86
C GLN A 62 -28.03 28.29 -13.12
N ASP A 63 -27.03 27.65 -13.74
CA ASP A 63 -26.35 26.44 -13.27
C ASP A 63 -25.77 26.58 -11.83
N ASP A 64 -25.39 27.80 -11.41
CA ASP A 64 -24.91 28.09 -10.05
C ASP A 64 -26.01 28.00 -8.97
N GLN A 65 -27.29 28.17 -9.31
CA GLN A 65 -28.38 27.95 -8.35
C GLN A 65 -28.59 26.46 -8.06
N LEU A 66 -28.36 25.58 -9.04
CA LEU A 66 -28.48 24.12 -8.85
C LEU A 66 -27.47 23.58 -7.84
N ARG A 67 -26.25 24.14 -7.82
CA ARG A 67 -25.16 23.72 -6.92
C ARG A 67 -25.51 23.87 -5.44
N ASN A 68 -26.24 24.93 -5.09
CA ASN A 68 -26.63 25.25 -3.72
C ASN A 68 -28.11 24.96 -3.41
N LEU A 69 -28.79 24.17 -4.25
CA LEU A 69 -30.24 23.98 -4.17
C LEU A 69 -30.65 23.17 -2.93
N ILE A 70 -31.17 23.87 -1.92
CA ILE A 70 -31.90 23.30 -0.79
C ILE A 70 -33.33 23.00 -1.25
N LEU A 71 -33.74 21.73 -1.15
CA LEU A 71 -35.10 21.29 -1.47
C LEU A 71 -35.91 21.28 -0.17
N GLN A 72 -37.10 21.87 -0.16
CA GLN A 72 -38.00 21.84 0.99
C GLN A 72 -39.02 20.70 0.85
N ASP A 73 -39.41 20.07 1.96
CA ASP A 73 -40.35 18.94 1.94
C ASP A 73 -41.78 19.35 1.51
N SER A 74 -42.10 20.64 1.60
CA SER A 74 -43.33 21.24 1.05
C SER A 74 -43.50 21.03 -0.46
N ASP A 75 -42.40 20.95 -1.19
CA ASP A 75 -42.37 20.93 -2.65
C ASP A 75 -42.19 19.50 -3.20
N GLU A 76 -42.15 18.47 -2.35
CA GLU A 76 -42.10 17.07 -2.79
C GLU A 76 -43.40 16.67 -3.51
N LEU A 77 -43.25 16.23 -4.75
CA LEU A 77 -44.32 15.76 -5.62
C LEU A 77 -44.80 14.38 -5.14
N LEU A 78 -45.75 14.39 -4.19
CA LEU A 78 -46.37 13.18 -3.64
C LEU A 78 -47.05 12.35 -4.73
N ALA A 79 -46.68 11.07 -4.82
CA ALA A 79 -47.07 10.12 -5.88
C ALA A 79 -48.59 10.00 -6.10
N ILE A 80 -49.39 10.22 -5.05
CA ILE A 80 -50.85 10.09 -5.02
C ILE A 80 -51.62 11.30 -5.58
N ARG A 81 -50.95 12.44 -5.82
CA ARG A 81 -51.62 13.65 -6.36
C ARG A 81 -51.55 13.68 -7.90
N LYS A 82 -52.56 14.28 -8.53
CA LYS A 82 -52.55 14.59 -9.99
C LYS A 82 -51.48 15.63 -10.32
N ILE A 83 -50.91 15.56 -11.52
CA ILE A 83 -49.98 16.56 -12.06
C ILE A 83 -50.59 17.97 -12.05
N SER A 84 -51.87 18.10 -12.39
CA SER A 84 -52.62 19.37 -12.35
C SER A 84 -52.68 20.07 -10.99
N LYS A 85 -52.42 19.36 -9.87
CA LYS A 85 -52.34 20.00 -8.54
C LYS A 85 -51.03 20.75 -8.29
N TYR A 86 -50.00 20.51 -9.09
CA TYR A 86 -48.70 21.17 -8.98
C TYR A 86 -48.40 22.07 -10.18
N PHE A 87 -48.94 21.71 -11.35
CA PHE A 87 -48.85 22.45 -12.61
C PHE A 87 -50.28 22.73 -13.14
N PRO A 88 -51.02 23.65 -12.50
CA PRO A 88 -52.38 24.02 -12.94
C PRO A 88 -52.35 24.70 -14.31
N ASP A 89 -51.46 25.68 -14.48
CA ASP A 89 -51.21 26.45 -15.71
C ASP A 89 -50.17 25.76 -16.60
N SER A 90 -49.74 26.41 -17.68
CA SER A 90 -48.59 25.93 -18.46
C SER A 90 -47.29 26.11 -17.65
N PRO A 91 -46.33 25.17 -17.72
CA PRO A 91 -44.99 25.37 -17.17
C PRO A 91 -44.26 26.52 -17.90
N LEU A 92 -43.22 27.10 -17.29
CA LEU A 92 -42.45 28.19 -17.92
C LEU A 92 -41.46 27.62 -18.94
N GLU A 93 -41.41 28.20 -20.13
CA GLU A 93 -40.41 27.84 -21.13
C GLU A 93 -38.98 28.11 -20.60
N GLU A 94 -38.01 27.30 -21.05
CA GLU A 94 -36.59 27.38 -20.66
C GLU A 94 -36.26 27.20 -19.16
N HIS A 95 -37.22 26.74 -18.34
CA HIS A 95 -37.01 26.46 -16.90
C HIS A 95 -36.94 24.97 -16.57
N ILE A 96 -36.12 24.59 -15.57
CA ILE A 96 -36.23 23.30 -14.90
C ILE A 96 -37.48 23.30 -14.01
N HIS A 97 -38.26 22.22 -14.11
CA HIS A 97 -39.56 22.07 -13.44
C HIS A 97 -39.57 21.00 -12.35
N VAL A 98 -38.76 19.95 -12.52
CA VAL A 98 -38.73 18.80 -11.63
C VAL A 98 -37.29 18.42 -11.33
N ILE A 99 -36.92 18.44 -10.03
CA ILE A 99 -35.67 17.82 -9.57
C ILE A 99 -35.94 16.39 -9.14
N VAL A 100 -35.21 15.46 -9.74
CA VAL A 100 -35.18 14.04 -9.38
C VAL A 100 -34.05 13.83 -8.37
N LYS A 101 -34.38 13.47 -7.12
CA LYS A 101 -33.40 12.95 -6.17
C LYS A 101 -33.48 11.43 -6.15
N LEU A 102 -32.33 10.78 -6.22
CA LEU A 102 -32.23 9.35 -5.97
C LEU A 102 -32.60 9.04 -4.50
N PRO A 103 -33.12 7.84 -4.20
CA PRO A 103 -33.29 7.40 -2.82
C PRO A 103 -31.92 7.36 -2.11
N LEU A 104 -31.92 7.69 -0.82
CA LEU A 104 -30.78 7.36 0.04
C LEU A 104 -30.84 5.86 0.37
N LEU A 105 -29.66 5.24 0.43
CA LEU A 105 -29.46 3.85 0.77
C LEU A 105 -29.07 3.71 2.23
N SER A 106 -29.49 2.61 2.86
CA SER A 106 -28.86 2.12 4.09
C SER A 106 -27.41 1.70 3.83
N LEU A 107 -26.63 1.50 4.90
CA LEU A 107 -25.27 1.00 4.75
C LEU A 107 -25.25 -0.41 4.13
N GLU A 108 -26.24 -1.24 4.47
CA GLU A 108 -26.45 -2.58 3.90
C GLU A 108 -26.71 -2.54 2.38
N GLU A 109 -27.62 -1.66 1.92
CA GLU A 109 -27.93 -1.47 0.49
C GLU A 109 -26.75 -0.87 -0.29
N ALA A 110 -26.02 0.10 0.30
CA ALA A 110 -24.87 0.72 -0.34
C ALA A 110 -23.69 -0.27 -0.48
N LEU A 111 -23.43 -1.08 0.56
CA LEU A 111 -22.45 -2.17 0.51
C LEU A 111 -22.88 -3.35 -0.39
N SER A 112 -24.15 -3.38 -0.82
CA SER A 112 -24.66 -4.34 -1.80
C SER A 112 -24.54 -3.87 -3.25
N CYS A 113 -24.02 -2.67 -3.51
CA CYS A 113 -23.74 -2.20 -4.86
C CYS A 113 -22.50 -2.91 -5.45
N ILE A 114 -22.66 -3.57 -6.58
CA ILE A 114 -21.60 -4.33 -7.27
C ILE A 114 -20.74 -3.37 -8.14
N PRO A 115 -19.40 -3.38 -8.02
CA PRO A 115 -18.53 -2.59 -8.89
C PRO A 115 -18.47 -3.16 -10.33
N PRO A 116 -18.26 -2.32 -11.35
CA PRO A 116 -18.18 -2.76 -12.74
C PRO A 116 -16.93 -3.59 -13.01
N PRO A 117 -16.96 -4.54 -13.96
CA PRO A 117 -15.76 -5.23 -14.44
C PRO A 117 -14.79 -4.25 -15.13
N ILE A 118 -13.52 -4.63 -15.22
CA ILE A 118 -12.48 -3.87 -15.95
C ILE A 118 -12.09 -4.57 -17.24
N THR A 119 -11.68 -3.79 -18.24
CA THR A 119 -11.27 -4.32 -19.55
C THR A 119 -9.76 -4.43 -19.61
N TYR A 120 -9.23 -5.61 -19.96
CA TYR A 120 -7.80 -5.79 -20.24
C TYR A 120 -7.50 -5.52 -21.71
N SER A 121 -6.48 -4.72 -22.00
CA SER A 121 -6.04 -4.39 -23.36
C SER A 121 -5.39 -5.60 -24.06
N SER A 122 -5.38 -5.60 -25.41
CA SER A 122 -4.53 -6.50 -26.21
C SER A 122 -3.04 -6.38 -25.86
N ASP A 123 -2.64 -5.19 -25.43
CA ASP A 123 -1.26 -4.82 -25.16
C ASP A 123 -0.88 -5.09 -23.70
N CYS A 124 -1.81 -5.63 -22.90
CA CYS A 124 -1.59 -5.97 -21.50
C CYS A 124 -0.51 -7.04 -21.36
N VAL A 125 0.39 -6.87 -20.37
CA VAL A 125 1.39 -7.89 -20.06
C VAL A 125 0.73 -9.14 -19.49
N THR A 126 0.53 -10.15 -20.34
CA THR A 126 -0.03 -11.47 -20.03
C THR A 126 0.92 -12.35 -19.22
N SER A 127 2.13 -11.87 -18.87
CA SER A 127 3.08 -12.66 -18.09
C SER A 127 2.46 -13.12 -16.77
N LYS A 128 2.39 -14.45 -16.64
CA LYS A 128 1.91 -15.18 -15.48
C LYS A 128 2.90 -15.17 -14.31
N THR A 129 4.11 -14.64 -14.47
CA THR A 129 5.13 -14.65 -13.42
C THR A 129 4.76 -13.75 -12.24
N THR A 130 4.97 -14.27 -11.03
CA THR A 130 5.07 -13.48 -9.80
C THR A 130 6.54 -13.36 -9.40
N THR A 131 6.92 -12.30 -8.68
CA THR A 131 8.23 -12.27 -8.01
C THR A 131 8.30 -13.41 -7.00
N LYS A 132 9.45 -14.08 -6.87
CA LYS A 132 9.65 -15.08 -5.83
C LYS A 132 9.61 -14.42 -4.47
N ALA A 133 8.75 -14.89 -3.58
CA ALA A 133 8.66 -14.35 -2.23
C ALA A 133 9.55 -15.18 -1.31
N VAL A 134 10.65 -14.58 -0.84
CA VAL A 134 11.52 -15.21 0.16
C VAL A 134 10.95 -14.90 1.55
N GLY A 135 10.92 -15.89 2.44
CA GLY A 135 10.29 -15.77 3.75
C GLY A 135 10.25 -17.13 4.47
N ASP A 136 9.91 -17.10 5.74
CA ASP A 136 9.48 -18.30 6.46
C ASP A 136 7.98 -18.51 6.16
N PRO A 137 7.56 -19.65 5.56
CA PRO A 137 6.18 -19.85 5.14
C PRO A 137 5.20 -19.95 6.30
N PRO A 138 3.89 -19.68 6.05
CA PRO A 138 2.85 -20.10 6.99
C PRO A 138 2.95 -21.61 7.21
N ALA A 139 3.02 -22.01 8.49
CA ALA A 139 3.16 -23.40 8.92
C ALA A 139 1.99 -24.30 8.47
N SER A 140 0.84 -23.68 8.16
CA SER A 140 -0.25 -24.30 7.41
C SER A 140 -1.12 -23.23 6.76
N VAL A 141 -1.53 -23.45 5.51
CA VAL A 141 -2.63 -22.71 4.85
C VAL A 141 -3.89 -23.57 4.93
N GLN A 142 -4.98 -23.01 5.43
CA GLN A 142 -6.26 -23.69 5.65
C GLN A 142 -7.43 -22.90 5.03
N LEU A 143 -8.55 -23.57 4.76
CA LEU A 143 -9.74 -22.91 4.22
C LEU A 143 -10.47 -22.15 5.33
N TRP A 144 -10.81 -20.88 5.11
CA TRP A 144 -11.75 -20.12 5.93
C TRP A 144 -13.17 -20.38 5.42
N GLY A 145 -13.69 -21.59 5.65
CA GLY A 145 -14.91 -22.09 5.02
C GLY A 145 -16.19 -21.32 5.36
N ASP A 146 -16.31 -20.88 6.61
CA ASP A 146 -17.48 -20.20 7.20
C ASP A 146 -17.50 -18.68 6.97
N PHE A 147 -16.46 -18.08 6.37
CA PHE A 147 -16.33 -16.62 6.28
C PHE A 147 -17.52 -15.96 5.55
N PHE A 148 -17.96 -16.49 4.41
CA PHE A 148 -19.06 -15.90 3.66
C PHE A 148 -20.44 -16.11 4.32
N GLU A 149 -20.62 -17.19 5.08
CA GLU A 149 -21.81 -17.42 5.92
C GLU A 149 -21.87 -16.38 7.04
N GLN A 150 -20.72 -16.04 7.64
CA GLN A 150 -20.61 -14.94 8.60
C GLN A 150 -20.86 -13.56 7.98
N VAL A 151 -20.38 -13.29 6.76
CA VAL A 151 -20.69 -12.01 6.05
C VAL A 151 -22.19 -11.91 5.76
N ASN A 152 -22.82 -12.99 5.30
CA ASN A 152 -24.24 -12.98 4.94
C ASN A 152 -25.16 -12.86 6.16
N SER A 153 -24.79 -13.45 7.29
CA SER A 153 -25.54 -13.33 8.57
C SER A 153 -25.28 -12.04 9.35
N PHE A 154 -24.27 -11.25 8.97
CA PHE A 154 -24.04 -9.92 9.53
C PHE A 154 -24.91 -8.87 8.84
N HIS A 155 -25.44 -7.91 9.60
CA HIS A 155 -26.22 -6.78 9.10
C HIS A 155 -25.63 -5.45 9.56
N PHE A 156 -25.51 -4.51 8.63
CA PHE A 156 -25.12 -3.13 8.90
C PHE A 156 -26.36 -2.24 9.20
N ASP A 157 -26.11 -0.98 9.56
CA ASP A 157 -27.18 -0.04 9.92
C ASP A 157 -28.18 0.18 8.77
N GLN A 158 -29.45 -0.13 9.04
CA GLN A 158 -30.56 -0.06 8.08
C GLN A 158 -31.16 1.35 7.91
N GLN A 159 -30.57 2.38 8.53
CA GLN A 159 -31.04 3.76 8.35
C GLN A 159 -30.53 4.32 7.01
N PRO A 160 -31.41 4.86 6.14
CA PRO A 160 -31.02 5.34 4.81
C PRO A 160 -30.32 6.70 4.90
N ILE A 161 -29.00 6.70 4.67
CA ILE A 161 -28.09 7.84 4.90
C ILE A 161 -27.23 8.15 3.66
N PHE A 162 -26.88 7.15 2.85
CA PHE A 162 -25.86 7.26 1.80
C PHE A 162 -26.47 7.55 0.42
N GLU A 163 -25.78 8.31 -0.42
CA GLU A 163 -26.06 8.26 -1.86
C GLU A 163 -25.57 6.92 -2.45
N ARG A 164 -26.13 6.51 -3.60
CA ARG A 164 -25.66 5.29 -4.28
C ARG A 164 -24.18 5.46 -4.70
N PRO A 165 -23.31 4.48 -4.40
CA PRO A 165 -21.91 4.48 -4.85
C PRO A 165 -21.75 4.77 -6.35
N ARG A 166 -20.80 5.65 -6.68
CA ARG A 166 -20.48 6.04 -8.07
C ARG A 166 -19.16 5.40 -8.49
N PHE A 167 -19.25 4.30 -9.24
CA PHE A 167 -18.08 3.61 -9.78
C PHE A 167 -17.60 4.23 -11.10
N ASN A 168 -16.36 3.95 -11.47
CA ASN A 168 -15.76 4.26 -12.77
C ASN A 168 -15.59 2.96 -13.58
N ASP A 169 -16.22 2.91 -14.76
CA ASP A 169 -16.20 1.78 -15.69
C ASP A 169 -15.10 1.88 -16.76
N ARG A 170 -14.37 3.01 -16.83
CA ARG A 170 -13.48 3.35 -17.95
C ARG A 170 -12.04 2.85 -17.80
N PHE A 171 -11.82 1.82 -16.97
CA PHE A 171 -10.49 1.24 -16.77
C PHE A 171 -10.13 0.27 -17.91
N ALA A 172 -9.22 0.71 -18.77
CA ALA A 172 -8.50 -0.13 -19.72
C ALA A 172 -7.12 -0.48 -19.14
N VAL A 173 -6.92 -1.75 -18.77
CA VAL A 173 -5.72 -2.24 -18.08
C VAL A 173 -4.65 -2.64 -19.08
N VAL A 174 -3.43 -2.09 -18.92
CA VAL A 174 -2.21 -2.59 -19.55
C VAL A 174 -1.22 -3.22 -18.55
N ASP A 175 -1.22 -2.77 -17.29
CA ASP A 175 -0.27 -3.26 -16.28
C ASP A 175 -0.87 -3.55 -14.87
N GLU A 176 -0.01 -3.66 -13.85
CA GLU A 176 -0.43 -3.94 -12.46
C GLU A 176 -0.80 -2.65 -11.69
N GLU A 177 -0.36 -1.47 -12.15
CA GLU A 177 -0.74 -0.17 -11.59
C GLU A 177 -2.16 0.23 -11.99
N ASP A 178 -2.59 -0.08 -13.22
CA ASP A 178 -3.99 0.12 -13.62
C ASP A 178 -4.97 -0.70 -12.76
N VAL A 179 -4.63 -1.96 -12.45
CA VAL A 179 -5.41 -2.80 -11.54
C VAL A 179 -5.45 -2.19 -10.14
N ARG A 180 -4.33 -1.63 -9.65
CA ARG A 180 -4.32 -0.89 -8.38
C ARG A 180 -5.17 0.39 -8.46
N ASN A 181 -5.18 1.11 -9.57
CA ASN A 181 -6.01 2.30 -9.73
C ASN A 181 -7.52 1.95 -9.76
N ALA A 182 -7.90 0.85 -10.41
CA ALA A 182 -9.27 0.32 -10.37
C ALA A 182 -9.71 -0.09 -8.95
N ILE A 183 -8.86 -0.83 -8.21
CA ILE A 183 -9.11 -1.18 -6.80
C ILE A 183 -9.24 0.09 -5.95
N ASN A 184 -8.36 1.09 -6.17
CA ASN A 184 -8.36 2.32 -5.39
C ASN A 184 -9.68 3.09 -5.55
N VAL A 185 -10.15 3.30 -6.79
CA VAL A 185 -11.36 4.09 -7.07
C VAL A 185 -12.63 3.31 -6.73
N ASN A 186 -12.79 2.10 -7.26
CA ASN A 186 -14.07 1.38 -7.19
C ASN A 186 -14.28 0.59 -5.88
N ILE A 187 -13.24 0.40 -5.07
CA ILE A 187 -13.32 -0.34 -3.79
C ILE A 187 -12.83 0.53 -2.63
N CYS A 188 -11.57 0.99 -2.63
CA CYS A 188 -11.01 1.68 -1.46
C CYS A 188 -11.67 3.03 -1.17
N MET A 189 -11.89 3.88 -2.17
CA MET A 189 -12.56 5.17 -1.99
C MET A 189 -14.02 4.99 -1.56
N ILE A 190 -14.76 4.11 -2.25
CA ILE A 190 -16.16 3.78 -1.89
C ILE A 190 -16.27 3.28 -0.44
N LEU A 191 -15.33 2.42 0.02
CA LEU A 191 -15.35 1.95 1.40
C LEU A 191 -15.01 3.06 2.42
N ASN A 192 -14.18 4.04 2.07
CA ASN A 192 -13.95 5.21 2.94
C ASN A 192 -15.24 6.04 3.08
N ASP A 193 -15.93 6.30 1.96
CA ASP A 193 -17.18 7.06 1.94
C ASP A 193 -18.32 6.35 2.72
N LEU A 194 -18.37 5.01 2.67
CA LEU A 194 -19.40 4.21 3.34
C LEU A 194 -19.09 3.85 4.80
N THR A 195 -17.83 3.64 5.18
CA THR A 195 -17.48 3.21 6.56
C THR A 195 -17.18 4.36 7.52
N GLY A 196 -17.00 5.58 6.99
CA GLY A 196 -16.84 6.80 7.78
C GLY A 196 -15.37 7.15 8.12
N PRO A 197 -15.12 8.38 8.60
CA PRO A 197 -13.79 9.00 8.64
C PRO A 197 -12.79 8.32 9.61
N ASP A 198 -13.27 7.46 10.49
CA ASP A 198 -12.45 6.61 11.35
C ASP A 198 -11.58 5.63 10.55
N TYR A 199 -12.09 5.12 9.41
CA TYR A 199 -11.41 4.15 8.58
C TYR A 199 -10.81 4.81 7.34
N VAL A 200 -9.58 4.42 7.00
CA VAL A 200 -8.86 4.94 5.84
C VAL A 200 -8.18 3.79 5.10
N TYR A 201 -8.87 3.26 4.09
CA TYR A 201 -8.26 2.49 3.01
C TYR A 201 -7.38 3.41 2.16
N SER A 202 -6.12 3.05 1.99
CA SER A 202 -5.15 3.88 1.27
C SER A 202 -3.93 3.08 0.79
N ARG A 203 -3.08 3.74 0.00
CA ARG A 203 -1.76 3.27 -0.43
C ARG A 203 -0.61 3.88 0.41
N ARG A 204 -0.89 4.26 1.66
CA ARG A 204 0.11 4.90 2.56
C ARG A 204 1.22 3.91 2.93
N PRO A 205 2.49 4.34 3.06
CA PRO A 205 3.54 3.50 3.63
C PRO A 205 3.22 3.02 5.05
N THR A 206 3.70 1.83 5.41
CA THR A 206 3.69 1.30 6.78
C THR A 206 4.99 1.65 7.51
N ASP A 207 4.96 1.73 8.84
CA ASP A 207 6.17 1.91 9.68
C ASP A 207 7.07 0.66 9.78
N THR A 208 6.96 -0.29 8.85
CA THR A 208 7.74 -1.54 8.80
C THR A 208 8.48 -1.69 7.47
N PRO A 209 9.45 -2.61 7.38
CA PRO A 209 9.87 -3.17 6.10
C PRO A 209 8.67 -3.81 5.36
N GLY A 210 8.79 -3.92 4.03
CA GLY A 210 7.70 -4.33 3.15
C GLY A 210 6.82 -3.17 2.67
N ILE A 211 6.21 -3.34 1.50
CA ILE A 211 5.33 -2.36 0.85
C ILE A 211 4.05 -3.06 0.34
N PRO A 212 3.03 -3.28 1.18
CA PRO A 212 1.73 -3.78 0.72
C PRO A 212 1.06 -2.77 -0.22
N ASP A 213 0.32 -3.23 -1.24
CA ASP A 213 -0.30 -2.32 -2.22
C ASP A 213 -1.35 -1.39 -1.61
N PHE A 214 -2.12 -1.90 -0.64
CA PHE A 214 -3.05 -1.10 0.15
C PHE A 214 -3.04 -1.51 1.63
N ASN A 215 -3.67 -0.69 2.44
CA ASN A 215 -3.91 -0.92 3.85
C ASN A 215 -5.18 -0.20 4.28
N CYS A 216 -5.79 -0.67 5.37
CA CYS A 216 -6.80 0.09 6.10
C CYS A 216 -6.26 0.47 7.48
N HIS A 217 -6.38 1.76 7.81
CA HIS A 217 -6.07 2.31 9.13
C HIS A 217 -7.38 2.68 9.84
N LEU A 218 -7.48 2.37 11.14
CA LEU A 218 -8.53 2.83 12.04
C LEU A 218 -7.95 3.88 12.99
N VAL A 219 -8.40 5.13 12.92
CA VAL A 219 -7.91 6.26 13.73
C VAL A 219 -6.37 6.31 13.76
N GLY A 220 -5.76 6.16 12.57
CA GLY A 220 -4.31 6.13 12.39
C GLY A 220 -3.60 4.81 12.74
N SER A 221 -4.29 3.83 13.32
CA SER A 221 -3.73 2.50 13.64
C SER A 221 -3.93 1.51 12.50
N LEU A 222 -2.87 0.87 12.00
CA LEU A 222 -2.94 -0.12 10.93
C LEU A 222 -3.67 -1.40 11.39
N ILE A 223 -4.79 -1.74 10.74
CA ILE A 223 -5.66 -2.89 11.11
C ILE A 223 -5.68 -4.04 10.09
N LEU A 224 -5.47 -3.76 8.80
CA LEU A 224 -5.26 -4.79 7.77
C LEU A 224 -4.40 -4.28 6.60
N VAL A 225 -3.81 -5.20 5.85
CA VAL A 225 -3.07 -4.95 4.59
C VAL A 225 -3.71 -5.68 3.42
N MET A 226 -3.50 -5.18 2.21
CA MET A 226 -3.96 -5.81 0.99
C MET A 226 -2.84 -5.87 -0.04
N GLU A 227 -2.84 -6.93 -0.85
CA GLU A 227 -1.96 -7.09 -2.00
C GLU A 227 -2.82 -7.32 -3.25
N ALA A 228 -2.49 -6.61 -4.33
CA ALA A 228 -3.14 -6.73 -5.63
C ALA A 228 -2.25 -7.56 -6.57
N LYS A 229 -2.84 -8.33 -7.49
CA LYS A 229 -2.11 -9.04 -8.55
C LYS A 229 -2.91 -8.94 -9.86
N ARG A 230 -2.26 -8.97 -11.03
CA ARG A 230 -3.01 -9.09 -12.30
C ARG A 230 -3.70 -10.46 -12.39
N LYS A 231 -4.89 -10.54 -12.99
CA LYS A 231 -5.67 -11.79 -13.19
C LYS A 231 -4.83 -12.97 -13.72
N HIS A 232 -3.99 -12.71 -14.73
CA HIS A 232 -3.07 -13.69 -15.32
C HIS A 232 -2.09 -14.36 -14.32
N VAL A 233 -1.80 -13.71 -13.18
CA VAL A 233 -0.95 -14.28 -12.11
C VAL A 233 -1.68 -15.37 -11.32
N LEU A 234 -3.01 -15.35 -11.25
CA LEU A 234 -3.81 -16.37 -10.56
C LEU A 234 -4.69 -17.23 -11.49
N GLU A 235 -4.64 -17.02 -12.81
CA GLU A 235 -5.40 -17.83 -13.78
C GLU A 235 -5.14 -19.35 -13.65
N ASP A 236 -3.90 -19.76 -13.38
CA ASP A 236 -3.51 -21.17 -13.23
C ASP A 236 -4.10 -21.85 -11.97
N MET A 237 -4.79 -21.10 -11.10
CA MET A 237 -5.54 -21.63 -9.96
C MET A 237 -6.87 -22.27 -10.38
N GLY A 238 -7.48 -21.79 -11.48
CA GLY A 238 -8.78 -22.25 -11.94
C GLY A 238 -9.85 -22.19 -10.84
N GLU A 239 -10.51 -23.33 -10.61
CA GLU A 239 -11.55 -23.49 -9.58
C GLU A 239 -11.01 -23.96 -8.21
N GLN A 240 -9.69 -24.14 -8.07
CA GLN A 240 -9.08 -24.64 -6.82
C GLN A 240 -9.24 -23.64 -5.66
N THR A 241 -9.22 -24.15 -4.43
CA THR A 241 -9.09 -23.31 -3.24
C THR A 241 -7.63 -22.95 -2.97
N PHE A 242 -7.39 -21.84 -2.26
CA PHE A 242 -6.02 -21.40 -1.96
C PHE A 242 -5.15 -22.44 -1.22
N PRO A 243 -5.65 -23.24 -0.26
CA PRO A 243 -4.88 -24.34 0.35
C PRO A 243 -4.37 -25.41 -0.64
N GLU A 244 -5.08 -25.65 -1.73
CA GLU A 244 -4.70 -26.59 -2.80
C GLU A 244 -3.69 -25.93 -3.74
N PHE A 245 -4.00 -24.73 -4.22
CA PHE A 245 -3.10 -23.95 -5.08
C PHE A 245 -1.76 -23.63 -4.41
N TYR A 246 -1.75 -23.45 -3.08
CA TYR A 246 -0.55 -23.26 -2.25
C TYR A 246 0.39 -24.49 -2.23
N GLN A 247 0.01 -25.64 -2.78
CA GLN A 247 0.99 -26.73 -2.97
C GLN A 247 1.99 -26.41 -4.10
N THR A 248 1.57 -25.61 -5.09
CA THR A 248 2.43 -25.14 -6.19
C THR A 248 3.46 -24.11 -5.71
N SER A 249 4.56 -23.95 -6.44
CA SER A 249 5.53 -22.87 -6.20
C SER A 249 4.87 -21.48 -6.32
N LYS A 250 4.06 -21.29 -7.36
CA LYS A 250 3.35 -20.03 -7.64
C LYS A 250 2.40 -19.62 -6.52
N GLY A 251 1.64 -20.57 -6.00
CA GLY A 251 0.75 -20.36 -4.85
C GLY A 251 1.51 -20.03 -3.57
N LYS A 252 2.69 -20.64 -3.36
CA LYS A 252 3.60 -20.27 -2.26
C LYS A 252 4.08 -18.84 -2.39
N ASP A 253 4.62 -18.45 -3.54
CA ASP A 253 5.13 -17.09 -3.79
C ASP A 253 4.05 -16.01 -3.50
N VAL A 254 2.84 -16.15 -4.04
CA VAL A 254 1.77 -15.16 -3.84
C VAL A 254 1.29 -15.10 -2.38
N VAL A 255 1.09 -16.24 -1.72
CA VAL A 255 0.62 -16.28 -0.32
C VAL A 255 1.70 -15.79 0.65
N GLN A 256 2.95 -16.17 0.43
CA GLN A 256 4.11 -15.77 1.25
C GLN A 256 4.28 -14.26 1.28
N GLN A 257 4.08 -13.57 0.14
CA GLN A 257 4.26 -12.12 0.06
C GLN A 257 3.30 -11.37 1.01
N ILE A 258 1.99 -11.60 0.90
CA ILE A 258 1.00 -10.96 1.78
C ILE A 258 1.13 -11.46 3.24
N TYR A 259 1.45 -12.73 3.45
CA TYR A 259 1.71 -13.28 4.79
C TYR A 259 2.90 -12.61 5.48
N ASN A 260 3.98 -12.30 4.75
CA ASN A 260 5.14 -11.57 5.26
C ASN A 260 4.73 -10.17 5.75
N TYR A 261 3.93 -9.42 4.97
CA TYR A 261 3.41 -8.11 5.36
C TYR A 261 2.50 -8.20 6.60
N MET A 262 1.63 -9.21 6.68
CA MET A 262 0.78 -9.48 7.86
C MET A 262 1.60 -9.86 9.10
N GLY A 263 2.69 -10.63 8.94
CA GLY A 263 3.59 -11.01 10.02
C GLY A 263 4.39 -9.82 10.56
N GLY A 264 5.01 -9.03 9.68
CA GLY A 264 5.82 -7.86 10.05
C GLY A 264 5.04 -6.75 10.77
N ASN A 265 3.77 -6.54 10.38
CA ASN A 265 2.89 -5.54 10.98
C ASN A 265 2.02 -6.08 12.15
N GLU A 266 2.25 -7.33 12.56
CA GLU A 266 1.50 -8.04 13.61
C GLU A 266 0.00 -8.16 13.33
N LEU A 267 -0.41 -8.16 12.06
CA LEU A 267 -1.81 -8.11 11.65
C LEU A 267 -2.44 -9.50 11.63
N ARG A 268 -3.67 -9.57 12.13
CA ARG A 268 -4.55 -10.74 12.05
C ARG A 268 -5.20 -10.88 10.69
N TYR A 269 -5.49 -9.78 10.00
CA TYR A 269 -6.30 -9.78 8.78
C TYR A 269 -5.60 -9.17 7.57
N GLY A 270 -5.96 -9.66 6.39
CA GLY A 270 -5.52 -9.12 5.11
C GLY A 270 -6.41 -9.55 3.95
N ILE A 271 -6.20 -8.96 2.76
CA ILE A 271 -6.99 -9.26 1.55
C ILE A 271 -6.05 -9.42 0.35
N LEU A 272 -6.19 -10.53 -0.37
CA LEU A 272 -5.57 -10.73 -1.68
C LEU A 272 -6.64 -10.51 -2.75
N THR A 273 -6.31 -9.84 -3.85
CA THR A 273 -7.29 -9.58 -4.92
C THR A 273 -6.64 -9.44 -6.30
N THR A 274 -7.40 -9.75 -7.35
CA THR A 274 -7.06 -9.41 -8.75
C THR A 274 -8.02 -8.40 -9.37
N TYR A 275 -8.77 -7.66 -8.55
CA TYR A 275 -10.00 -6.94 -8.92
C TYR A 275 -11.15 -7.85 -9.40
N ASP A 276 -10.93 -8.77 -10.34
CA ASP A 276 -11.93 -9.77 -10.75
C ASP A 276 -12.36 -10.72 -9.61
N ASN A 277 -11.43 -11.00 -8.69
CA ASN A 277 -11.59 -11.96 -7.60
C ASN A 277 -10.97 -11.42 -6.30
N HIS A 278 -11.51 -11.88 -5.17
CA HIS A 278 -11.09 -11.48 -3.83
C HIS A 278 -10.99 -12.70 -2.90
N TRP A 279 -9.98 -12.68 -2.03
CA TRP A 279 -9.78 -13.69 -0.98
C TRP A 279 -9.44 -12.99 0.34
N PHE A 280 -10.06 -13.44 1.42
CA PHE A 280 -9.99 -12.82 2.73
C PHE A 280 -9.17 -13.70 3.67
N LEU A 281 -8.15 -13.11 4.30
CA LEU A 281 -7.11 -13.82 5.05
C LEU A 281 -7.26 -13.55 6.56
N ARG A 282 -7.14 -14.60 7.37
CA ARG A 282 -6.97 -14.55 8.84
C ARG A 282 -5.70 -15.31 9.24
N ARG A 283 -4.81 -14.69 10.02
CA ARG A 283 -3.57 -15.28 10.53
C ARG A 283 -3.60 -15.42 12.04
N GLU A 284 -3.36 -16.64 12.54
CA GLU A 284 -3.14 -16.91 13.96
C GLU A 284 -1.70 -17.38 14.15
N HIS A 285 -0.83 -16.50 14.66
CA HIS A 285 0.60 -16.76 14.77
C HIS A 285 1.22 -17.18 13.41
N ALA A 286 1.70 -18.43 13.30
CA ALA A 286 2.27 -18.98 12.07
C ALA A 286 1.26 -19.66 11.13
N LYS A 287 -0.03 -19.75 11.49
CA LYS A 287 -1.08 -20.40 10.68
C LYS A 287 -1.91 -19.37 9.92
N LEU A 288 -2.32 -19.71 8.70
CA LEU A 288 -3.09 -18.85 7.82
C LEU A 288 -4.37 -19.53 7.34
N TRP A 289 -5.49 -18.83 7.41
CA TRP A 289 -6.78 -19.21 6.85
C TRP A 289 -7.11 -18.26 5.70
N ILE A 290 -7.53 -18.81 4.56
CA ILE A 290 -7.90 -18.05 3.36
C ILE A 290 -9.30 -18.47 2.93
N SER A 291 -10.19 -17.52 2.62
CA SER A 291 -11.55 -17.82 2.15
C SER A 291 -11.58 -18.62 0.84
N LYS A 292 -12.76 -19.14 0.50
CA LYS A 292 -13.08 -19.46 -0.91
C LYS A 292 -12.93 -18.19 -1.78
N THR A 293 -12.83 -18.36 -3.09
CA THR A 293 -12.83 -17.24 -4.05
C THR A 293 -14.15 -16.49 -4.00
N LEU A 294 -14.11 -15.16 -3.90
CA LEU A 294 -15.25 -14.28 -4.12
C LEU A 294 -15.10 -13.57 -5.47
N PRO A 295 -15.91 -13.89 -6.49
CA PRO A 295 -15.94 -13.14 -7.75
C PRO A 295 -16.46 -11.71 -7.53
N LEU A 296 -15.99 -10.76 -8.34
CA LEU A 296 -16.40 -9.36 -8.29
C LEU A 296 -17.93 -9.18 -8.39
N GLN A 297 -18.56 -9.96 -9.27
CA GLN A 297 -20.00 -9.93 -9.55
C GLN A 297 -20.82 -10.83 -8.59
N SER A 298 -20.29 -11.13 -7.40
CA SER A 298 -21.03 -11.90 -6.38
C SER A 298 -22.16 -11.07 -5.78
N GLU A 299 -23.38 -11.58 -5.84
CA GLU A 299 -24.56 -10.99 -5.15
C GLU A 299 -24.65 -11.42 -3.67
N SER A 300 -23.97 -12.51 -3.26
CA SER A 300 -24.15 -13.11 -1.93
C SER A 300 -22.89 -13.86 -1.45
N PRO A 301 -22.00 -13.24 -0.65
CA PRO A 301 -22.01 -11.83 -0.26
C PRO A 301 -21.54 -10.89 -1.38
N PRO A 302 -22.02 -9.64 -1.41
CA PRO A 302 -21.40 -8.56 -2.19
C PRO A 302 -19.97 -8.26 -1.72
N VAL A 303 -19.08 -7.89 -2.65
CA VAL A 303 -17.66 -7.63 -2.36
C VAL A 303 -17.47 -6.51 -1.34
N LEU A 304 -18.16 -5.37 -1.49
CA LEU A 304 -18.03 -4.25 -0.56
C LEU A 304 -18.49 -4.65 0.85
N LYS A 305 -19.60 -5.39 0.97
CA LYS A 305 -20.05 -5.97 2.25
C LYS A 305 -19.01 -6.89 2.88
N ALA A 306 -18.36 -7.76 2.11
CA ALA A 306 -17.31 -8.65 2.61
C ALA A 306 -16.05 -7.89 3.09
N TYR A 307 -15.66 -6.83 2.38
CA TYR A 307 -14.57 -5.92 2.80
C TYR A 307 -14.92 -5.18 4.10
N ALA A 308 -16.11 -4.59 4.18
CA ALA A 308 -16.58 -3.88 5.37
C ALA A 308 -16.70 -4.81 6.59
N TYR A 309 -17.17 -6.05 6.38
CA TYR A 309 -17.23 -7.05 7.44
C TYR A 309 -15.85 -7.45 7.95
N LEU A 310 -14.87 -7.70 7.08
CA LEU A 310 -13.50 -7.98 7.51
C LEU A 310 -12.90 -6.80 8.29
N THR A 311 -13.16 -5.57 7.85
CA THR A 311 -12.74 -4.35 8.57
C THR A 311 -13.43 -4.20 9.93
N ARG A 312 -14.70 -4.61 10.07
CA ARG A 312 -15.38 -4.67 11.38
C ARG A 312 -14.70 -5.67 12.32
N ARG A 313 -14.35 -6.86 11.83
CA ARG A 313 -13.56 -7.84 12.59
C ARG A 313 -12.15 -7.33 12.93
N ALA A 314 -11.53 -6.59 12.02
CA ALA A 314 -10.21 -6.00 12.22
C ALA A 314 -10.22 -4.82 13.20
N LYS A 315 -11.33 -4.08 13.36
CA LYS A 315 -11.52 -3.11 14.46
C LYS A 315 -11.57 -3.81 15.82
N GLU A 316 -12.19 -4.98 15.91
CA GLU A 316 -12.35 -5.74 17.15
C GLU A 316 -11.09 -6.50 17.58
N ASN A 317 -10.34 -7.05 16.62
CA ASN A 317 -9.15 -7.86 16.91
C ASN A 317 -8.06 -7.71 15.82
N PRO A 318 -7.43 -6.53 15.66
CA PRO A 318 -6.50 -6.26 14.56
C PRO A 318 -5.20 -7.06 14.63
N LYS A 319 -4.77 -7.45 15.83
CA LYS A 319 -3.42 -7.97 16.07
C LYS A 319 -3.38 -9.48 16.29
N SER A 320 -2.29 -10.08 15.81
CA SER A 320 -1.93 -11.49 15.93
C SER A 320 -0.41 -11.56 16.09
N PRO A 321 0.15 -12.25 17.11
CA PRO A 321 1.58 -12.15 17.42
C PRO A 321 2.49 -12.54 16.25
N LYS A 322 3.71 -12.02 16.23
CA LYS A 322 4.73 -12.36 15.22
C LYS A 322 4.99 -13.88 15.23
N PRO A 323 5.16 -14.52 14.06
CA PRO A 323 5.58 -15.92 14.02
C PRO A 323 6.98 -16.02 14.64
N GLN A 324 7.12 -16.87 15.66
CA GLN A 324 8.43 -17.16 16.26
C GLN A 324 9.23 -18.04 15.31
N VAL A 325 10.31 -17.49 14.76
CA VAL A 325 11.30 -18.25 13.99
C VAL A 325 12.24 -18.93 14.98
N LEU A 326 12.22 -20.26 15.03
CA LEU A 326 13.21 -21.05 15.76
C LEU A 326 14.54 -21.01 14.99
N VAL A 327 15.28 -19.90 15.14
CA VAL A 327 16.67 -19.81 14.69
C VAL A 327 17.47 -20.86 15.47
N PRO A 328 18.15 -21.83 14.81
CA PRO A 328 19.04 -22.75 15.50
C PRO A 328 20.12 -21.94 16.20
N ALA A 329 20.34 -22.20 17.49
CA ALA A 329 21.43 -21.55 18.22
C ALA A 329 22.76 -21.88 17.54
N HIS A 330 23.40 -20.87 16.92
CA HIS A 330 24.78 -21.01 16.48
C HIS A 330 25.63 -21.36 17.71
N GLY A 331 26.30 -22.50 17.68
CA GLY A 331 27.02 -23.01 18.84
C GLY A 331 28.20 -22.11 19.21
N ASP A 332 28.09 -21.44 20.36
CA ASP A 332 29.18 -20.67 20.97
C ASP A 332 30.37 -21.58 21.24
N ASN A 333 31.37 -21.55 20.35
CA ASN A 333 32.57 -22.35 20.48
C ASN A 333 33.73 -21.49 21.01
N ASN A 334 34.15 -21.83 22.24
CA ASN A 334 35.38 -21.41 22.92
C ASN A 334 35.37 -20.10 23.73
N SER A 335 34.64 -20.10 24.85
CA SER A 335 35.13 -19.47 26.10
C SER A 335 35.23 -20.48 27.24
N ARG A 336 36.42 -21.09 27.36
CA ARG A 336 37.03 -21.70 28.57
C ARG A 336 36.21 -22.67 29.44
N ASN A 337 36.51 -23.96 29.25
CA ASN A 337 36.76 -24.97 30.30
C ASN A 337 35.99 -24.87 31.64
N LEU A 338 35.08 -25.82 31.86
CA LEU A 338 34.92 -26.50 33.15
C LEU A 338 34.54 -27.97 32.91
N ARG A 339 35.14 -28.89 33.68
CA ARG A 339 34.93 -30.35 33.55
C ARG A 339 33.91 -30.84 34.58
N SER A 340 32.98 -31.69 34.16
CA SER A 340 32.27 -32.62 35.05
C SER A 340 32.05 -33.96 34.33
N HIS A 341 32.42 -35.07 34.96
CA HIS A 341 32.26 -36.41 34.39
C HIS A 341 30.91 -37.04 34.74
N SER A 342 30.29 -37.70 33.76
CA SER A 342 29.40 -38.85 33.98
C SER A 342 29.48 -39.78 32.78
N LYS A 343 29.69 -41.09 33.00
CA LYS A 343 29.80 -42.12 31.95
C LYS A 343 28.61 -43.07 31.97
N SER A 344 28.07 -43.39 30.79
CA SER A 344 27.42 -44.67 30.46
C SER A 344 27.21 -44.73 28.93
N THR A 345 27.98 -45.49 28.13
CA THR A 345 27.87 -46.95 27.88
C THR A 345 26.40 -47.37 27.69
N SER A 346 25.91 -47.56 26.47
CA SER A 346 26.00 -48.78 25.61
C SER A 346 24.61 -49.45 25.54
N SER A 347 24.17 -50.17 24.50
CA SER A 347 24.81 -50.68 23.26
C SER A 347 23.76 -50.91 22.14
N SER A 348 24.21 -51.30 20.95
CA SER A 348 23.44 -51.36 19.69
C SER A 348 23.04 -52.78 19.20
N THR A 349 21.90 -52.87 18.53
CA THR A 349 21.57 -53.78 17.40
C THR A 349 20.51 -53.06 16.55
N ILE A 350 20.61 -52.78 15.24
CA ILE A 350 21.23 -53.40 14.04
C ILE A 350 20.37 -54.52 13.44
N ASP A 351 19.65 -54.20 12.35
CA ASP A 351 19.48 -54.95 11.07
C ASP A 351 18.27 -54.42 10.26
N GLN A 352 18.23 -54.40 8.91
CA GLN A 352 19.32 -54.43 7.90
C GLN A 352 18.80 -53.86 6.55
N GLN A 353 19.71 -53.32 5.72
CA GLN A 353 19.77 -53.24 4.22
C GLN A 353 18.50 -53.33 3.33
N SER A 354 18.36 -52.64 2.18
CA SER A 354 19.18 -51.63 1.45
C SER A 354 18.26 -50.90 0.42
N THR A 355 18.58 -50.35 -0.78
CA THR A 355 19.71 -50.42 -1.74
C THR A 355 19.64 -49.27 -2.76
N SER A 356 20.77 -48.90 -3.40
CA SER A 356 20.92 -47.95 -4.52
C SER A 356 20.65 -46.45 -4.22
N GLY A 357 21.22 -45.48 -4.94
CA GLY A 357 22.23 -45.58 -6.01
C GLY A 357 22.79 -44.20 -6.38
N THR A 358 24.11 -44.07 -6.52
CA THR A 358 24.78 -42.76 -6.65
C THR A 358 24.70 -42.18 -8.06
N PHE A 359 24.02 -41.03 -8.22
CA PHE A 359 24.32 -40.06 -9.27
C PHE A 359 24.42 -38.66 -8.68
N ALA A 360 25.65 -38.18 -8.52
CA ALA A 360 25.91 -36.79 -8.18
C ALA A 360 25.70 -35.92 -9.43
N ASN A 361 25.04 -34.78 -9.28
CA ASN A 361 25.10 -33.72 -10.28
C ASN A 361 25.31 -32.38 -9.58
N GLN A 362 26.51 -31.81 -9.74
CA GLN A 362 26.91 -30.59 -9.06
C GLN A 362 26.42 -29.37 -9.84
N GLN A 363 25.48 -28.62 -9.26
CA GLN A 363 25.26 -27.21 -9.59
C GLN A 363 25.26 -26.38 -8.31
N SER A 364 26.47 -26.06 -7.84
CA SER A 364 26.71 -25.16 -6.72
C SER A 364 26.38 -23.72 -7.13
N SER A 365 25.21 -23.23 -6.70
CA SER A 365 24.93 -21.80 -6.71
C SER A 365 25.76 -21.14 -5.59
N ASN A 366 26.77 -20.35 -5.97
CA ASN A 366 27.62 -19.65 -5.02
C ASN A 366 26.82 -18.57 -4.28
N ILE A 367 26.46 -18.83 -3.02
CA ILE A 367 25.94 -17.82 -2.08
C ILE A 367 27.12 -17.35 -1.22
N PRO A 368 27.56 -16.08 -1.29
CA PRO A 368 28.69 -15.60 -0.51
C PRO A 368 28.43 -15.57 1.01
N VAL A 369 29.53 -15.83 1.71
CA VAL A 369 29.78 -15.84 3.15
C VAL A 369 29.11 -14.71 3.95
N ASP A 370 28.60 -15.08 5.13
CA ASP A 370 28.26 -14.20 6.27
C ASP A 370 27.27 -13.05 6.01
N GLN A 371 26.01 -13.41 5.70
CA GLN A 371 24.84 -12.53 5.76
C GLN A 371 23.89 -13.00 6.87
N GLN A 372 23.55 -12.11 7.80
CA GLN A 372 22.69 -12.44 8.94
C GLN A 372 21.22 -12.62 8.51
N LYS A 373 20.46 -13.40 9.29
CA LYS A 373 19.01 -13.57 9.12
C LYS A 373 18.30 -13.01 10.34
N PHE A 374 17.49 -11.98 10.14
CA PHE A 374 16.74 -11.30 11.19
C PHE A 374 15.27 -11.73 11.20
N SER A 375 14.76 -12.00 12.40
CA SER A 375 13.35 -12.28 12.64
C SER A 375 12.52 -10.99 12.64
N PHE A 376 11.20 -11.11 12.49
CA PHE A 376 10.28 -9.97 12.67
C PHE A 376 10.37 -9.33 14.09
N THR A 377 10.91 -10.05 15.08
CA THR A 377 11.04 -9.61 16.48
C THR A 377 12.34 -8.87 16.80
N ASP A 378 13.34 -8.88 15.90
CA ASP A 378 14.68 -8.35 16.21
C ASP A 378 14.75 -6.82 16.24
N PHE A 379 13.80 -6.15 15.57
CA PHE A 379 13.70 -4.71 15.45
C PHE A 379 12.39 -4.17 16.03
N LYS A 380 12.46 -3.09 16.82
CA LYS A 380 11.28 -2.31 17.25
C LYS A 380 11.21 -1.02 16.44
N PHE A 381 10.30 -0.93 15.48
CA PHE A 381 10.16 0.25 14.64
C PHE A 381 9.51 1.42 15.40
N LYS A 382 9.99 2.64 15.12
CA LYS A 382 9.59 3.90 15.78
C LYS A 382 9.04 4.95 14.80
N GLY A 383 9.18 4.71 13.50
CA GLY A 383 8.65 5.56 12.42
C GLY A 383 9.52 5.53 11.16
N ILE A 384 9.05 6.14 10.08
CA ILE A 384 9.82 6.35 8.84
C ILE A 384 10.73 7.59 8.98
N LEU A 385 11.98 7.49 8.49
CA LEU A 385 12.94 8.61 8.39
C LEU A 385 13.00 9.22 6.98
N GLY A 386 12.80 8.40 5.94
CA GLY A 386 12.74 8.81 4.54
C GLY A 386 12.48 7.62 3.62
N GLU A 387 12.11 7.90 2.37
CA GLU A 387 11.87 6.90 1.32
C GLU A 387 12.57 7.37 0.04
N GLY A 388 13.15 6.45 -0.73
CA GLY A 388 13.94 6.77 -1.93
C GLY A 388 14.24 5.55 -2.80
N ARG A 389 15.20 5.67 -3.73
CA ARG A 389 15.48 4.63 -4.77
C ARG A 389 15.74 3.23 -4.21
N SER A 390 16.45 3.11 -3.08
CA SER A 390 16.75 1.82 -2.45
C SER A 390 15.68 1.34 -1.45
N GLY A 391 14.48 1.94 -1.46
CA GLY A 391 13.38 1.60 -0.57
C GLY A 391 13.22 2.56 0.62
N LYS A 392 12.90 2.02 1.79
CA LYS A 392 12.43 2.75 2.97
C LYS A 392 13.51 2.79 4.04
N THR A 393 13.78 3.95 4.62
CA THR A 393 14.67 4.11 5.77
C THR A 393 13.85 4.34 7.03
N LEU A 394 14.00 3.46 8.02
CA LEU A 394 13.20 3.41 9.23
C LEU A 394 14.01 3.80 10.47
N LEU A 395 13.41 4.50 11.41
CA LEU A 395 13.93 4.62 12.77
C LEU A 395 13.52 3.38 13.54
N CYS A 396 14.48 2.62 14.08
CA CYS A 396 14.17 1.47 14.92
C CYS A 396 15.16 1.27 16.07
N GLU A 397 14.80 0.38 16.97
CA GLU A 397 15.66 -0.14 18.03
C GLU A 397 16.12 -1.55 17.71
N PHE A 398 17.42 -1.79 17.80
CA PHE A 398 18.06 -3.08 17.60
C PHE A 398 19.02 -3.35 18.75
N ARG A 399 18.83 -4.46 19.48
CA ARG A 399 19.66 -4.86 20.65
C ARG A 399 19.85 -3.77 21.73
N GLY A 400 18.95 -2.79 21.80
CA GLY A 400 18.99 -1.66 22.73
C GLY A 400 19.54 -0.35 22.14
N GLU A 401 20.23 -0.39 20.99
CA GLU A 401 20.66 0.80 20.27
C GLU A 401 19.55 1.32 19.35
N THR A 402 19.51 2.63 19.09
CA THR A 402 18.58 3.23 18.12
C THR A 402 19.34 3.58 16.83
N ILE A 403 18.83 3.06 15.71
CA ILE A 403 19.50 3.05 14.40
C ILE A 403 18.58 3.56 13.29
N ALA A 404 19.18 3.97 12.17
CA ALA A 404 18.51 4.07 10.88
C ALA A 404 18.64 2.73 10.14
N LEU A 405 17.53 2.11 9.78
CA LEU A 405 17.48 0.85 9.05
C LEU A 405 16.99 1.11 7.61
N LYS A 406 17.93 1.16 6.66
CA LYS A 406 17.66 1.20 5.21
C LYS A 406 17.17 -0.18 4.78
N SER A 407 16.04 -0.26 4.09
CA SER A 407 15.33 -1.52 3.82
C SER A 407 14.70 -1.55 2.43
N VAL A 408 15.01 -2.58 1.64
CA VAL A 408 14.41 -2.86 0.33
C VAL A 408 13.39 -4.01 0.42
N ASP A 409 12.23 -3.88 -0.21
CA ASP A 409 11.26 -4.98 -0.39
C ASP A 409 11.69 -5.85 -1.58
N LEU A 410 12.07 -7.11 -1.33
CA LEU A 410 12.62 -8.00 -2.36
C LEU A 410 11.54 -8.63 -3.26
N SER A 411 10.25 -8.42 -2.98
CA SER A 411 9.15 -8.82 -3.87
C SER A 411 8.76 -7.72 -4.86
N LYS A 412 9.11 -6.45 -4.59
CA LYS A 412 8.74 -5.29 -5.43
C LYS A 412 9.91 -4.49 -6.01
N ALA A 413 11.12 -4.60 -5.47
CA ALA A 413 12.29 -3.90 -6.01
C ALA A 413 12.93 -4.63 -7.20
N PRO A 414 13.49 -3.92 -8.21
CA PRO A 414 14.36 -4.52 -9.22
C PRO A 414 15.60 -5.20 -8.61
N SER A 415 16.09 -6.27 -9.24
CA SER A 415 17.22 -7.07 -8.73
C SER A 415 18.48 -6.26 -8.46
N TYR A 416 18.78 -5.27 -9.30
CA TYR A 416 19.96 -4.41 -9.14
C TYR A 416 19.97 -3.63 -7.81
N VAL A 417 18.81 -3.39 -7.18
CA VAL A 417 18.75 -2.67 -5.90
C VAL A 417 19.34 -3.50 -4.76
N LEU A 418 19.18 -4.83 -4.81
CA LEU A 418 19.85 -5.74 -3.87
C LEU A 418 21.36 -5.76 -4.10
N GLU A 419 21.80 -5.73 -5.36
CA GLU A 419 23.22 -5.64 -5.73
C GLU A 419 23.85 -4.33 -5.22
N GLU A 420 23.16 -3.19 -5.40
CA GLU A 420 23.56 -1.89 -4.87
C GLU A 420 23.66 -1.88 -3.33
N MET A 421 22.70 -2.50 -2.61
CA MET A 421 22.75 -2.58 -1.14
C MET A 421 23.82 -3.57 -0.62
N GLN A 422 24.02 -4.71 -1.26
CA GLN A 422 25.11 -5.63 -0.89
C GLN A 422 26.48 -4.99 -1.14
N LYS A 423 26.63 -4.25 -2.24
CA LYS A 423 27.81 -3.45 -2.57
C LYS A 423 28.07 -2.34 -1.55
N GLU A 424 27.03 -1.64 -1.08
CA GLU A 424 27.12 -0.66 0.00
C GLU A 424 27.68 -1.29 1.30
N VAL A 425 27.23 -2.49 1.68
CA VAL A 425 27.74 -3.22 2.86
C VAL A 425 29.24 -3.49 2.74
N GLU A 426 29.73 -3.98 1.59
CA GLU A 426 31.16 -4.26 1.40
C GLU A 426 32.01 -2.99 1.40
N ILE A 427 31.48 -1.86 0.91
CA ILE A 427 32.16 -0.55 1.01
C ILE A 427 32.24 -0.08 2.47
N TYR A 428 31.17 -0.24 3.27
CA TYR A 428 31.24 0.05 4.71
C TYR A 428 32.25 -0.82 5.45
N LYS A 429 32.40 -2.11 5.08
CA LYS A 429 33.42 -3.01 5.65
C LYS A 429 34.85 -2.56 5.34
N GLU A 430 35.11 -2.11 4.11
CA GLU A 430 36.43 -1.58 3.72
C GLU A 430 36.76 -0.25 4.41
N LEU A 431 35.76 0.57 4.70
CA LEU A 431 35.90 1.88 5.37
C LEU A 431 35.81 1.82 6.91
N ALA A 432 36.09 0.66 7.52
CA ALA A 432 35.90 0.42 8.95
C ALA A 432 36.68 1.38 9.88
N ASP A 433 37.84 1.91 9.46
CA ASP A 433 38.66 2.83 10.27
C ASP A 433 38.12 4.28 10.35
N ILE A 434 37.22 4.66 9.44
CA ILE A 434 36.58 5.99 9.40
C ILE A 434 35.12 6.00 9.88
N GLN A 435 34.56 4.82 10.21
CA GLN A 435 33.22 4.70 10.78
C GLN A 435 33.10 5.46 12.11
N GLY A 436 31.99 6.19 12.28
CA GLY A 436 31.74 7.09 13.41
C GLY A 436 32.51 8.42 13.36
N LYS A 437 33.45 8.61 12.42
CA LYS A 437 34.29 9.81 12.30
C LYS A 437 33.98 10.67 11.07
N TYR A 438 33.68 10.02 9.94
CA TYR A 438 33.38 10.62 8.63
C TYR A 438 32.24 9.91 7.87
N ILE A 439 31.87 8.69 8.27
CA ILE A 439 30.68 7.96 7.83
C ILE A 439 29.98 7.35 9.06
N PRO A 440 28.69 6.97 9.03
CA PRO A 440 28.05 6.24 10.13
C PRO A 440 28.78 4.93 10.48
N LYS A 441 28.49 4.36 11.65
CA LYS A 441 28.90 2.97 11.92
C LYS A 441 27.89 1.99 11.34
N LEU A 442 28.37 0.91 10.74
CA LEU A 442 27.57 -0.24 10.32
C LEU A 442 27.29 -1.11 11.56
N VAL A 443 26.02 -1.18 11.96
CA VAL A 443 25.57 -1.90 13.17
C VAL A 443 25.11 -3.32 12.82
N CYS A 444 24.39 -3.48 11.71
CA CYS A 444 23.89 -4.77 11.24
C CYS A 444 23.60 -4.74 9.74
N TYR A 445 23.63 -5.90 9.07
CA TYR A 445 23.13 -6.06 7.71
C TYR A 445 22.67 -7.51 7.48
N GLY A 446 21.76 -7.73 6.52
CA GLY A 446 21.29 -9.07 6.17
C GLY A 446 19.84 -9.12 5.70
N TYR A 447 19.27 -10.32 5.70
CA TYR A 447 17.86 -10.55 5.33
C TYR A 447 16.94 -10.39 6.54
N TYR A 448 15.77 -9.78 6.36
CA TYR A 448 14.74 -9.59 7.38
C TYR A 448 13.43 -10.29 6.99
N GLY A 449 12.70 -10.79 7.99
CA GLY A 449 11.39 -11.42 7.81
C GLY A 449 11.47 -12.69 6.96
N GLY A 450 12.47 -13.54 7.24
CA GLY A 450 12.79 -14.75 6.47
C GLY A 450 13.33 -14.50 5.06
N GLY A 451 13.42 -13.24 4.60
CA GLY A 451 13.80 -12.87 3.24
C GLY A 451 12.88 -11.87 2.54
N MET A 452 11.81 -11.40 3.20
CA MET A 452 10.94 -10.33 2.68
C MET A 452 11.72 -9.06 2.29
N SER A 453 12.81 -8.78 3.00
CA SER A 453 13.62 -7.58 2.79
C SER A 453 15.10 -7.86 2.98
N PHE A 454 15.95 -7.06 2.33
CA PHE A 454 17.35 -6.90 2.73
C PHE A 454 17.50 -5.56 3.46
N VAL A 455 18.30 -5.54 4.54
CA VAL A 455 18.39 -4.40 5.45
C VAL A 455 19.84 -4.04 5.77
N ILE A 456 20.10 -2.74 5.98
CA ILE A 456 21.36 -2.17 6.45
C ILE A 456 21.03 -1.22 7.62
N GLY A 457 21.58 -1.51 8.80
CA GLY A 457 21.41 -0.73 10.01
C GLY A 457 22.64 0.13 10.30
N LEU A 458 22.44 1.44 10.37
CA LEU A 458 23.47 2.44 10.61
C LEU A 458 23.17 3.27 11.88
N THR A 459 24.20 3.71 12.60
CA THR A 459 24.03 4.64 13.73
C THR A 459 23.40 5.96 13.28
N ILE A 460 22.45 6.49 14.05
CA ILE A 460 21.98 7.88 13.89
C ILE A 460 23.13 8.85 14.20
N VAL A 461 23.52 9.67 13.22
CA VAL A 461 24.66 10.61 13.36
C VAL A 461 24.30 12.10 13.20
N GLY A 462 23.17 12.44 12.60
CA GLY A 462 22.78 13.82 12.31
C GLY A 462 21.57 13.93 11.37
N THR A 463 21.29 15.13 10.87
CA THR A 463 20.25 15.43 9.86
C THR A 463 20.89 15.83 8.52
N THR A 464 20.16 15.74 7.41
CA THR A 464 20.68 16.10 6.09
C THR A 464 21.10 17.57 5.98
N LEU A 465 22.07 17.84 5.11
CA LEU A 465 22.40 19.18 4.65
C LEU A 465 21.14 19.79 4.02
N SER A 466 20.80 20.97 4.52
CA SER A 466 19.58 21.73 4.22
C SER A 466 19.90 23.22 4.25
N ASP A 467 18.92 24.11 4.38
CA ASP A 467 19.07 25.58 4.33
C ASP A 467 20.03 26.23 5.37
N GLN A 468 20.77 25.45 6.14
CA GLN A 468 21.76 25.92 7.10
C GLN A 468 23.09 26.28 6.42
N LYS A 469 23.74 27.34 6.91
CA LYS A 469 25.08 27.73 6.43
C LYS A 469 26.14 26.74 6.93
N VAL A 470 26.91 26.17 6.00
CA VAL A 470 28.03 25.28 6.33
C VAL A 470 29.19 26.11 6.88
N THR A 471 29.55 25.87 8.14
CA THR A 471 30.70 26.55 8.77
C THR A 471 32.04 26.11 8.15
N LYS A 472 33.06 26.96 8.27
CA LYS A 472 34.45 26.61 7.87
C LYS A 472 34.95 25.31 8.53
N ARG A 473 34.50 24.99 9.76
CA ARG A 473 34.80 23.73 10.46
C ARG A 473 34.12 22.54 9.78
N GLN A 474 32.81 22.62 9.53
CA GLN A 474 32.06 21.57 8.84
C GLN A 474 32.64 21.32 7.44
N ARG A 475 32.90 22.37 6.63
CA ARG A 475 33.56 22.25 5.32
C ARG A 475 34.92 21.56 5.40
N SER A 476 35.75 21.88 6.40
CA SER A 476 37.05 21.21 6.59
C SER A 476 36.90 19.74 7.01
N ARG A 477 35.90 19.39 7.83
CA ARG A 477 35.62 17.99 8.21
C ARG A 477 35.03 17.18 7.05
N ALA A 478 34.16 17.80 6.25
CA ALA A 478 33.57 17.24 5.04
C ALA A 478 34.64 16.81 4.03
N ILE A 479 35.48 17.75 3.59
CA ILE A 479 36.57 17.46 2.62
C ILE A 479 37.52 16.37 3.15
N LYS A 480 37.91 16.43 4.42
CA LYS A 480 38.74 15.39 5.06
C LYS A 480 38.07 14.02 5.16
N GLY A 481 36.73 13.98 5.17
CA GLY A 481 35.96 12.73 5.09
C GLY A 481 36.05 12.11 3.71
N LEU A 482 35.83 12.90 2.66
CA LEU A 482 35.99 12.44 1.28
C LEU A 482 37.43 12.02 0.97
N GLU A 483 38.43 12.80 1.39
CA GLU A 483 39.86 12.45 1.27
C GLU A 483 40.18 11.10 1.94
N ALA A 484 39.53 10.76 3.06
CA ALA A 484 39.74 9.50 3.76
C ALA A 484 39.04 8.31 3.08
N ILE A 485 37.91 8.54 2.39
CA ILE A 485 37.27 7.54 1.51
C ILE A 485 38.15 7.32 0.26
N HIS A 486 38.59 8.40 -0.39
CA HIS A 486 39.47 8.38 -1.57
C HIS A 486 40.80 7.66 -1.29
N LYS A 487 41.35 7.79 -0.08
CA LYS A 487 42.58 7.08 0.34
C LYS A 487 42.43 5.56 0.27
N HIS A 488 41.23 5.02 0.45
CA HIS A 488 40.93 3.59 0.31
C HIS A 488 40.74 3.14 -1.15
N GLY A 489 40.88 4.05 -2.13
CA GLY A 489 40.62 3.77 -3.54
C GLY A 489 39.13 3.75 -3.89
N ILE A 490 38.30 4.36 -3.06
CA ILE A 490 36.84 4.37 -3.23
C ILE A 490 36.39 5.75 -3.72
N LEU A 491 35.66 5.78 -4.83
CA LEU A 491 34.84 6.93 -5.25
C LEU A 491 33.42 6.75 -4.69
N HIS A 492 32.78 7.83 -4.27
CA HIS A 492 31.41 7.80 -3.76
C HIS A 492 30.36 7.80 -4.88
N ASN A 493 30.69 8.45 -6.00
CA ASN A 493 29.91 8.77 -7.20
C ASN A 493 28.66 9.64 -6.95
N ASP A 494 27.87 9.37 -5.91
CA ASP A 494 26.63 10.10 -5.59
C ASP A 494 26.78 11.23 -4.55
N ILE A 495 27.76 12.11 -4.76
CA ILE A 495 27.87 13.36 -3.97
C ILE A 495 26.67 14.29 -4.27
N ARG A 496 25.75 14.41 -3.32
CA ARG A 496 24.56 15.28 -3.31
C ARG A 496 24.22 15.72 -1.88
N GLU A 497 23.30 16.65 -1.71
CA GLU A 497 22.96 17.24 -0.39
C GLU A 497 22.23 16.27 0.55
N GLU A 498 21.38 15.37 0.03
CA GLU A 498 20.76 14.34 0.88
C GLU A 498 21.78 13.33 1.46
N ASN A 499 22.88 13.10 0.74
CA ASN A 499 23.92 12.13 1.13
C ASN A 499 24.95 12.72 2.13
N ILE A 500 24.69 13.91 2.67
CA ILE A 500 25.55 14.61 3.63
C ILE A 500 24.76 14.83 4.92
N LEU A 501 25.12 14.13 5.99
CA LEU A 501 24.54 14.36 7.32
C LEU A 501 25.43 15.28 8.16
N ILE A 502 24.81 16.18 8.93
CA ILE A 502 25.46 17.16 9.80
C ILE A 502 24.83 17.08 11.20
N ASN A 503 25.63 17.32 12.24
CA ASN A 503 25.16 17.40 13.63
C ASN A 503 25.50 18.76 14.29
N ASP A 504 24.89 19.00 15.45
CA ASP A 504 25.08 20.23 16.24
C ASP A 504 26.52 20.42 16.75
N ASN A 505 27.30 19.32 16.85
CA ASN A 505 28.72 19.36 17.19
C ASN A 505 29.61 19.88 16.04
N GLY A 506 29.04 20.11 14.85
CA GLY A 506 29.77 20.55 13.66
C GLY A 506 30.56 19.43 12.97
N ASP A 507 30.16 18.17 13.15
CA ASP A 507 30.63 17.04 12.37
C ASP A 507 29.85 16.93 11.05
N VAL A 508 30.45 16.22 10.09
CA VAL A 508 29.86 15.93 8.79
C VAL A 508 30.13 14.47 8.45
N TYR A 509 29.10 13.78 7.96
CA TYR A 509 29.12 12.37 7.60
C TYR A 509 28.61 12.18 6.17
N LEU A 510 29.26 11.31 5.41
CA LEU A 510 28.79 10.87 4.09
C LEU A 510 28.01 9.55 4.23
N ILE A 511 26.95 9.39 3.42
CA ILE A 511 26.04 8.22 3.42
C ILE A 511 25.66 7.80 2.00
N ASP A 512 25.06 6.62 1.87
CA ASP A 512 24.65 5.98 0.61
C ASP A 512 25.80 5.60 -0.35
N PHE A 513 26.43 4.46 -0.05
CA PHE A 513 27.52 3.93 -0.88
C PHE A 513 27.05 2.99 -2.00
N GLY A 514 25.75 2.93 -2.31
CA GLY A 514 25.24 2.05 -3.38
C GLY A 514 25.87 2.34 -4.76
N MET A 515 26.15 3.61 -5.05
CA MET A 515 26.77 4.04 -6.32
C MET A 515 28.31 3.95 -6.31
N ALA A 516 28.95 3.75 -5.16
CA ALA A 516 30.40 3.86 -5.00
C ALA A 516 31.20 2.88 -5.91
N SER A 517 32.45 3.20 -6.25
CA SER A 517 33.31 2.30 -7.06
C SER A 517 34.73 2.22 -6.53
N ARG A 518 35.38 1.07 -6.76
CA ARG A 518 36.79 0.82 -6.38
C ARG A 518 37.67 1.09 -7.60
N GLU A 519 38.55 2.08 -7.51
CA GLU A 519 39.41 2.54 -8.60
C GLU A 519 40.87 2.67 -8.15
N ASP A 520 41.80 2.39 -9.06
CA ASP A 520 43.23 2.56 -8.81
C ASP A 520 43.59 4.06 -8.69
N THR A 521 43.89 4.53 -7.48
CA THR A 521 44.19 5.94 -7.16
C THR A 521 45.35 6.55 -7.94
N LYS A 522 46.22 5.73 -8.56
CA LYS A 522 47.30 6.20 -9.44
C LYS A 522 46.83 6.29 -10.90
N LYS A 523 46.14 5.26 -11.41
CA LYS A 523 45.65 5.22 -12.80
C LYS A 523 44.43 6.13 -13.05
N LYS A 524 43.63 6.38 -12.01
CA LYS A 524 42.31 7.03 -12.10
C LYS A 524 42.21 8.35 -11.33
N ARG A 525 43.35 8.93 -10.91
CA ARG A 525 43.44 10.13 -10.07
C ARG A 525 42.47 11.26 -10.48
N LYS A 526 42.33 11.52 -11.78
CA LYS A 526 41.42 12.54 -12.33
C LYS A 526 39.96 12.39 -11.85
N LEU A 527 39.46 11.17 -11.66
CA LEU A 527 38.10 10.94 -11.15
C LEU A 527 37.95 11.34 -9.67
N PHE A 528 38.99 11.09 -8.86
CA PHE A 528 39.03 11.51 -7.46
C PHE A 528 39.11 13.05 -7.35
N GLU A 529 39.93 13.68 -8.20
CA GLU A 529 40.03 15.14 -8.32
C GLU A 529 38.70 15.78 -8.78
N GLU A 530 38.01 15.17 -9.75
CA GLU A 530 36.69 15.59 -10.23
C GLU A 530 35.60 15.45 -9.15
N GLU A 531 35.60 14.36 -8.38
CA GLU A 531 34.67 14.18 -7.25
C GLU A 531 34.95 15.16 -6.11
N GLN A 532 36.22 15.40 -5.78
CA GLN A 532 36.60 16.38 -4.75
C GLN A 532 36.18 17.80 -5.16
N LEU A 533 36.32 18.15 -6.44
CA LEU A 533 35.83 19.41 -7.01
C LEU A 533 34.30 19.51 -6.97
N LYS A 534 33.58 18.44 -7.38
CA LYS A 534 32.11 18.35 -7.28
C LYS A 534 31.64 18.59 -5.84
N TYR A 535 32.30 17.99 -4.85
CA TYR A 535 31.96 18.15 -3.44
C TYR A 535 32.27 19.55 -2.90
N SER A 536 33.44 20.11 -3.24
CA SER A 536 33.80 21.49 -2.89
C SER A 536 32.76 22.49 -3.41
N ASN A 537 32.36 22.36 -4.69
CA ASN A 537 31.40 23.24 -5.35
C ASN A 537 29.96 23.07 -4.81
N LEU A 538 29.61 21.90 -4.28
CA LEU A 538 28.37 21.70 -3.53
C LEU A 538 28.43 22.47 -2.20
N LEU A 539 29.48 22.27 -1.41
CA LEU A 539 29.64 22.90 -0.09
C LEU A 539 29.78 24.44 -0.15
N ASP A 540 30.30 25.02 -1.25
CA ASP A 540 30.41 26.47 -1.39
C ASP A 540 29.07 27.18 -1.65
N ARG A 541 28.06 26.47 -2.18
CA ARG A 541 26.69 27.01 -2.27
C ARG A 541 26.10 27.36 -0.89
N TYR A 542 26.50 26.61 0.14
CA TYR A 542 26.09 26.81 1.54
C TYR A 542 27.02 27.74 2.35
N ASN A 543 28.01 28.37 1.70
CA ASN A 543 29.06 29.20 2.31
C ASN A 543 28.80 30.72 2.12
N THR A 544 28.07 31.12 1.08
CA THR A 544 27.97 32.53 0.63
C THR A 544 26.82 33.33 1.27
N SER A 545 26.89 34.66 1.12
CA SER A 545 25.96 35.63 1.71
C SER A 545 24.64 35.80 0.95
N HIS A 546 24.50 35.25 -0.26
CA HIS A 546 23.27 35.36 -1.07
C HIS A 546 22.25 34.25 -0.78
N PHE A 547 21.83 34.14 0.49
CA PHE A 547 20.76 33.23 0.87
C PHE A 547 19.38 33.81 0.51
N VAL A 548 18.97 33.63 -0.75
CA VAL A 548 17.63 34.04 -1.22
C VAL A 548 16.60 33.08 -0.61
N LYS A 549 15.79 33.58 0.32
CA LYS A 549 14.64 32.84 0.86
C LYS A 549 13.68 32.46 -0.26
N LYS A 550 13.37 31.17 -0.41
CA LYS A 550 12.08 30.75 -0.99
C LYS A 550 10.98 31.07 0.02
N GLU A 551 10.22 32.14 -0.21
CA GLU A 551 9.01 32.39 0.58
C GLU A 551 7.90 31.40 0.20
N GLY A 552 7.34 30.69 1.19
CA GLY A 552 6.42 29.58 0.91
C GLY A 552 5.84 28.93 2.16
N ARG A 553 4.89 29.62 2.81
CA ARG A 553 4.00 29.16 3.89
C ARG A 553 4.65 28.47 5.11
N ILE A 554 4.62 29.20 6.24
CA ILE A 554 4.82 28.61 7.57
C ILE A 554 3.53 27.92 8.02
N SER A 555 3.61 26.66 8.41
CA SER A 555 2.67 26.02 9.35
C SER A 555 3.46 25.29 10.44
N LYS A 556 3.01 25.40 11.69
CA LYS A 556 3.74 24.89 12.87
C LYS A 556 3.39 23.43 13.14
N LEU A 557 4.18 22.47 12.64
CA LEU A 557 4.34 21.10 13.19
C LEU A 557 5.42 20.28 12.45
N ARG A 558 6.66 20.81 12.34
CA ARG A 558 7.78 20.07 11.73
C ARG A 558 8.43 19.10 12.73
N LYS A 559 7.92 17.87 12.80
CA LYS A 559 8.76 16.69 13.10
C LYS A 559 9.60 16.33 11.86
N CYS A 560 10.61 15.47 12.03
CA CYS A 560 11.58 15.11 11.00
C CYS A 560 10.93 14.79 9.65
N GLN A 561 11.35 15.50 8.60
CA GLN A 561 11.06 15.20 7.21
C GLN A 561 12.37 15.33 6.42
N VAL A 562 12.75 14.26 5.73
CA VAL A 562 13.75 14.26 4.64
C VAL A 562 13.03 13.67 3.44
N VAL A 563 13.06 14.36 2.30
CA VAL A 563 12.25 14.03 1.11
C VAL A 563 13.01 14.36 -0.17
N SER A 564 13.56 13.33 -0.82
CA SER A 564 13.71 13.19 -2.28
C SER A 564 14.30 11.83 -2.68
#